data_AF-A0A1D6JW37-F1
#
_entry.id   AF-A0A1D6JW37-F1
#
_cell.length_a   1.000
_cell.length_b   1.000
_cell.length_c   1.000
_cell.angle_alpha   90.00
_cell.angle_beta   90.00
_cell.angle_gamma   90.00
#
_symmetry.space_group_name_H-M   'P 1'
#
loop_
_entity.id
_entity.type
_entity.pdbx_description
1 polymer ?
#
loop_
_entity_poly.entity_id
_entity_poly.type
_entity_poly.pdbx_seq_one_letter_code
_entity_poly.pdbx_strand_id
1 'polypeptide(L)'
;MAPGLQRFTDIADDGTPQLDAASGEELVRVDRTVAVALGPRSPESPGTLFVTTRRVIWLSEAEKGKGYAVDFLAISLHAVSRDLEAYPSPCIYTQIEAAVGTEEEAGESNPEANELELSRVSEMRLILADPGQLDALFDVFCHCAELNPDPNAGKPWNYS
;
A
#
# COMPACT_ATOMS: atom_id res chain seq x y z
N MET A 1 -8.63 12.40 7.80
CA MET A 1 -7.51 11.44 7.86
C MET A 1 -7.84 10.35 6.88
N ALA A 2 -6.95 10.08 5.91
CA ALA A 2 -7.12 8.95 5.02
C ALA A 2 -7.01 7.66 5.85
N PRO A 3 -7.82 6.62 5.58
CA PRO A 3 -7.58 5.32 6.17
C PRO A 3 -6.20 4.83 5.67
N GLY A 4 -5.38 4.29 6.58
CA GLY A 4 -4.04 3.78 6.27
C GLY A 4 -4.09 2.49 5.42
N LEU A 5 -3.22 1.54 5.73
CA LEU A 5 -3.29 0.22 5.11
C LEU A 5 -4.56 -0.51 5.55
N GLN A 6 -5.33 -1.00 4.58
CA GLN A 6 -6.57 -1.74 4.80
C GLN A 6 -6.51 -3.12 4.15
N ARG A 7 -7.34 -4.04 4.64
CA ARG A 7 -7.53 -5.34 4.00
C ARG A 7 -8.42 -5.18 2.78
N PHE A 8 -8.04 -5.83 1.68
CA PHE A 8 -8.78 -5.85 0.44
C PHE A 8 -9.26 -7.27 0.11
N THR A 9 -10.56 -7.42 -0.06
CA THR A 9 -11.20 -8.73 -0.37
C THR A 9 -12.10 -8.67 -1.61
N ASP A 10 -12.24 -7.51 -2.23
CA ASP A 10 -13.16 -7.27 -3.35
C ASP A 10 -12.48 -7.62 -4.70
N ILE A 11 -12.31 -8.91 -4.93
CA ILE A 11 -11.61 -9.46 -6.10
C ILE A 11 -12.64 -10.05 -7.06
N ALA A 12 -12.58 -9.65 -8.33
CA ALA A 12 -13.43 -10.19 -9.39
C ALA A 12 -13.09 -11.66 -9.70
N ASP A 13 -13.98 -12.36 -10.41
CA ASP A 13 -13.76 -13.76 -10.85
C ASP A 13 -12.50 -13.96 -11.70
N ASP A 14 -12.06 -12.90 -12.40
CA ASP A 14 -10.82 -12.90 -13.20
C ASP A 14 -9.54 -12.78 -12.35
N GLY A 15 -9.67 -12.56 -11.04
CA GLY A 15 -8.54 -12.36 -10.13
C GLY A 15 -8.01 -10.93 -10.08
N THR A 16 -8.69 -9.99 -10.75
CA THR A 16 -8.38 -8.55 -10.68
C THR A 16 -9.17 -7.88 -9.54
N PRO A 17 -8.61 -6.87 -8.85
CA PRO A 17 -9.38 -6.09 -7.89
C PRO A 17 -10.51 -5.35 -8.60
N GLN A 18 -11.68 -5.29 -7.95
CA GLN A 18 -12.81 -4.52 -8.47
C GLN A 18 -12.58 -3.03 -8.18
N LEU A 19 -12.37 -2.26 -9.25
CA LEU A 19 -12.07 -0.83 -9.17
C LEU A 19 -13.35 0.00 -9.21
N ASP A 20 -13.38 1.10 -8.45
CA ASP A 20 -14.51 2.01 -8.43
C ASP A 20 -14.43 3.00 -9.61
N ALA A 21 -14.81 2.52 -10.80
CA ALA A 21 -14.87 3.35 -12.00
C ALA A 21 -15.84 4.54 -11.84
N ALA A 22 -16.82 4.46 -10.95
CA ALA A 22 -17.76 5.54 -10.65
C ALA A 22 -17.09 6.75 -9.99
N SER A 23 -16.05 6.53 -9.18
CA SER A 23 -15.21 7.56 -8.57
C SER A 23 -14.06 8.04 -9.48
N GLY A 24 -13.99 7.52 -10.71
CA GLY A 24 -12.88 7.76 -11.64
C GLY A 24 -11.60 7.02 -11.26
N GLU A 25 -11.70 5.91 -10.52
CA GLU A 25 -10.55 5.06 -10.23
C GLU A 25 -10.20 4.21 -11.46
N GLU A 26 -8.96 4.34 -11.94
CA GLU A 26 -8.47 3.64 -13.12
C GLU A 26 -7.20 2.86 -12.79
N LEU A 27 -7.07 1.66 -13.38
CA LEU A 27 -5.86 0.85 -13.25
C LEU A 27 -4.73 1.48 -14.06
N VAL A 28 -3.65 1.87 -13.38
CA VAL A 28 -2.49 2.48 -14.01
C VAL A 28 -1.46 1.41 -14.36
N ARG A 29 -1.24 0.45 -13.45
CA ARG A 29 -0.18 -0.56 -13.61
C ARG A 29 -0.48 -1.86 -12.87
N VAL A 30 0.04 -2.96 -13.42
CA VAL A 30 -0.01 -4.29 -12.79
C VAL A 30 1.38 -4.91 -12.81
N ASP A 31 1.87 -5.31 -11.64
CA ASP A 31 3.13 -6.03 -11.48
C ASP A 31 2.85 -7.38 -10.80
N ARG A 32 3.25 -8.47 -11.43
CA ARG A 32 3.13 -9.83 -10.87
C ARG A 32 4.37 -10.16 -10.06
N THR A 33 4.30 -11.21 -9.23
CA THR A 33 5.43 -11.70 -8.42
C THR A 33 6.02 -10.64 -7.47
N VAL A 34 5.16 -9.78 -6.94
CA VAL A 34 5.54 -8.74 -5.97
C VAL A 34 5.26 -9.27 -4.57
N ALA A 35 6.27 -9.36 -3.71
CA ALA A 35 6.07 -9.65 -2.30
C ALA A 35 5.86 -8.34 -1.52
N VAL A 36 5.01 -8.36 -0.49
CA VAL A 36 4.77 -7.20 0.37
C VAL A 36 5.22 -7.50 1.80
N ALA A 37 6.04 -6.64 2.40
CA ALA A 37 6.36 -6.72 3.82
C ALA A 37 5.70 -5.57 4.56
N LEU A 38 5.00 -5.88 5.66
CA LEU A 38 4.24 -4.90 6.44
C LEU A 38 4.92 -4.66 7.79
N GLY A 39 5.49 -3.47 7.96
CA GLY A 39 6.24 -3.09 9.17
C GLY A 39 7.46 -3.99 9.39
N PRO A 40 7.73 -4.41 10.63
CA PRO A 40 8.83 -5.33 10.95
C PRO A 40 8.49 -6.81 10.66
N ARG A 41 7.33 -7.10 10.05
CA ARG A 41 6.93 -8.49 9.75
C ARG A 41 7.72 -9.04 8.56
N SER A 42 7.78 -10.37 8.49
CA SER A 42 8.34 -11.08 7.34
C SER A 42 7.59 -10.69 6.06
N PRO A 43 8.28 -10.66 4.90
CA PRO A 43 7.62 -10.46 3.62
C PRO A 43 6.58 -11.57 3.38
N GLU A 44 5.41 -11.15 2.95
CA GLU A 44 4.34 -12.01 2.47
C GLU A 44 4.78 -12.74 1.20
N SER A 45 4.10 -13.87 0.92
CA SER A 45 4.36 -14.62 -0.31
C SER A 45 4.10 -13.75 -1.54
N PRO A 46 4.91 -13.85 -2.61
CA PRO A 46 4.75 -13.05 -3.82
C PRO A 46 3.31 -13.13 -4.35
N GLY A 47 2.79 -11.99 -4.76
CA GLY A 47 1.45 -11.82 -5.28
C GLY A 47 1.41 -10.86 -6.46
N THR A 48 0.22 -10.37 -6.78
CA THR A 48 0.02 -9.38 -7.84
C THR A 48 -0.29 -8.02 -7.24
N LEU A 49 0.52 -7.02 -7.59
CA LEU A 49 0.34 -5.62 -7.25
C LEU A 49 -0.43 -4.93 -8.38
N PHE A 50 -1.45 -4.18 -8.02
CA PHE A 50 -2.28 -3.36 -8.88
C PHE A 50 -2.18 -1.92 -8.38
N VAL A 51 -1.66 -1.04 -9.21
CA VAL A 51 -1.57 0.40 -8.90
C VAL A 51 -2.66 1.11 -9.65
N THR A 52 -3.49 1.85 -8.93
CA THR A 52 -4.58 2.65 -9.49
C THR A 52 -4.28 4.13 -9.34
N THR A 53 -5.10 4.97 -9.98
CA THR A 53 -4.99 6.43 -9.87
C THR A 53 -5.30 6.95 -8.46
N ARG A 54 -5.92 6.14 -7.59
CA ARG A 54 -6.32 6.54 -6.23
C ARG A 54 -5.61 5.78 -5.12
N ARG A 55 -5.32 4.49 -5.34
CA ARG A 55 -4.79 3.58 -4.33
C ARG A 55 -3.94 2.48 -4.93
N VAL A 56 -3.21 1.80 -4.08
CA VAL A 56 -2.39 0.64 -4.41
C VAL A 56 -3.03 -0.58 -3.78
N ILE A 57 -3.28 -1.61 -4.57
CA ILE A 57 -3.93 -2.85 -4.15
C ILE A 57 -2.96 -4.00 -4.40
N TRP A 58 -2.69 -4.81 -3.39
CA TRP A 58 -1.87 -6.00 -3.50
C TRP A 58 -2.70 -7.23 -3.16
N LEU A 59 -2.62 -8.26 -4.00
CA LEU A 59 -3.33 -9.53 -3.81
C LEU A 59 -2.33 -10.67 -3.68
N SER A 60 -2.47 -11.48 -2.64
CA SER A 60 -1.66 -12.69 -2.48
C SER A 60 -2.08 -13.74 -3.49
N GLU A 61 -1.10 -14.29 -4.23
CA GLU A 61 -1.36 -15.47 -5.08
C GLU A 61 -1.32 -16.78 -4.29
N ALA A 62 -0.59 -16.80 -3.17
CA ALA A 62 -0.46 -17.99 -2.31
C ALA A 62 -1.70 -18.22 -1.43
N GLU A 63 -2.29 -17.14 -0.92
CA GLU A 63 -3.47 -17.20 -0.03
C GLU A 63 -4.68 -16.53 -0.68
N LYS A 64 -5.62 -17.34 -1.21
CA LYS A 64 -6.85 -16.83 -1.80
C LYS A 64 -7.69 -16.10 -0.74
N GLY A 65 -8.02 -14.83 -1.00
CA GLY A 65 -8.78 -13.97 -0.08
C GLY A 65 -7.91 -13.10 0.84
N LYS A 66 -6.58 -13.12 0.66
CA LYS A 66 -5.65 -12.19 1.29
C LYS A 66 -5.25 -11.09 0.29
N GLY A 67 -5.67 -9.87 0.59
CA GLY A 67 -5.28 -8.69 -0.16
C GLY A 67 -5.17 -7.48 0.75
N TYR A 68 -4.43 -6.48 0.30
CA TYR A 68 -4.20 -5.22 0.99
C TYR A 68 -4.46 -4.06 0.04
N ALA A 69 -5.02 -2.97 0.53
CA ALA A 69 -5.18 -1.74 -0.21
C ALA A 69 -4.69 -0.57 0.64
N VAL A 70 -3.99 0.38 0.02
CA VAL A 70 -3.55 1.61 0.65
C VAL A 70 -3.76 2.78 -0.31
N ASP A 71 -4.44 3.82 0.16
CA ASP A 71 -4.65 5.03 -0.63
C ASP A 71 -3.36 5.85 -0.76
N PHE A 72 -3.16 6.50 -1.91
CA PHE A 72 -2.00 7.39 -2.10
C PHE A 72 -2.01 8.55 -1.10
N LEU A 73 -3.20 9.00 -0.69
CA LEU A 73 -3.36 10.00 0.37
C LEU A 73 -2.86 9.53 1.74
N ALA A 74 -2.78 8.22 1.97
CA ALA A 74 -2.21 7.65 3.18
C ALA A 74 -0.70 7.37 3.04
N ILE A 75 -0.15 7.35 1.83
CA ILE A 75 1.28 7.14 1.62
C ILE A 75 1.99 8.48 1.82
N SER A 76 2.64 8.63 2.98
CA SER A 76 3.44 9.80 3.33
C SER A 76 4.73 9.90 2.51
N LEU A 77 5.37 8.76 2.25
CA LEU A 77 6.63 8.71 1.50
C LEU A 77 6.74 7.42 0.70
N HIS A 78 7.33 7.50 -0.49
CA HIS A 78 7.74 6.34 -1.28
C HIS A 78 9.20 6.53 -1.71
N ALA A 79 10.01 5.47 -1.67
CA ALA A 79 11.42 5.49 -2.02
C ALA A 79 11.88 4.15 -2.58
N VAL A 80 12.75 4.17 -3.58
CA VAL A 80 13.37 2.95 -4.10
C VAL A 80 14.58 2.59 -3.24
N SER A 81 14.59 1.39 -2.67
CA SER A 81 15.75 0.82 -1.99
C SER A 81 16.32 -0.33 -2.84
N ARG A 82 17.48 -0.12 -3.44
CA ARG A 82 18.22 -1.17 -4.17
C ARG A 82 19.47 -1.64 -3.41
N ASP A 83 19.55 -1.24 -2.15
CA ASP A 83 20.75 -1.40 -1.34
C ASP A 83 20.78 -2.82 -0.76
N LEU A 84 21.69 -3.65 -1.28
CA LEU A 84 21.84 -5.04 -0.89
C LEU A 84 22.43 -5.22 0.52
N GLU A 85 23.04 -4.17 1.09
CA GLU A 85 23.48 -4.16 2.49
C GLU A 85 22.31 -3.90 3.43
N ALA A 86 21.39 -3.01 3.05
CA ALA A 86 20.18 -2.71 3.83
C ALA A 86 19.10 -3.80 3.70
N TYR A 87 18.94 -4.39 2.52
CA TYR A 87 17.99 -5.48 2.28
C TYR A 87 18.48 -6.38 1.15
N PRO A 88 18.45 -7.72 1.29
CA PRO A 88 19.03 -8.64 0.31
C PRO A 88 18.32 -8.64 -1.05
N SER A 89 17.27 -7.84 -1.24
CA SER A 89 16.53 -7.71 -2.49
C SER A 89 16.05 -6.28 -2.71
N PRO A 90 16.07 -5.81 -3.95
CA PRO A 90 15.70 -4.44 -4.26
C PRO A 90 14.16 -4.29 -4.15
N CYS A 91 13.71 -3.25 -3.46
CA CYS A 91 12.32 -3.06 -3.05
C CYS A 91 11.92 -1.57 -3.03
N ILE A 92 10.62 -1.29 -3.15
CA ILE A 92 10.05 0.04 -2.89
C ILE A 92 9.67 0.10 -1.42
N TYR A 93 10.27 1.03 -0.69
CA TYR A 93 9.84 1.40 0.64
C TYR A 93 8.72 2.44 0.54
N THR A 94 7.61 2.21 1.24
CA THR A 94 6.50 3.14 1.35
C THR A 94 6.18 3.36 2.82
N GLN A 95 6.22 4.61 3.26
CA GLN A 95 5.76 5.02 4.57
C GLN A 95 4.29 5.39 4.48
N ILE A 96 3.47 4.80 5.35
CA ILE A 96 2.04 5.02 5.43
C ILE A 96 1.76 5.84 6.69
N GLU A 97 0.89 6.84 6.60
CA GLU A 97 0.34 7.56 7.74
C GLU A 97 -0.59 6.63 8.51
N ALA A 98 -0.02 5.90 9.48
CA ALA A 98 -0.81 5.12 10.42
C ALA A 98 -1.54 6.06 11.38
N ALA A 99 -2.83 5.78 11.62
CA ALA A 99 -3.54 6.42 12.72
C ALA A 99 -2.91 5.90 14.03
N VAL A 100 -2.39 6.82 14.85
CA VAL A 100 -1.85 6.54 16.18
C VAL A 100 -2.97 6.00 17.09
N GLY A 101 -3.23 4.70 17.00
CA GLY A 101 -4.11 4.00 17.92
C GLY A 101 -3.33 3.67 19.18
N THR A 102 -3.70 4.30 20.29
CA THR A 102 -3.20 4.07 21.66
C THR A 102 -2.79 2.61 21.88
N GLU A 103 -1.55 2.42 22.32
CA GLU A 103 -0.90 1.14 22.64
C GLU A 103 -1.58 0.44 23.83
N GLU A 104 -2.80 -0.06 23.65
CA GLU A 104 -3.44 -0.90 24.65
C GLU A 104 -3.96 -2.19 23.99
N GLU A 105 -3.35 -3.29 24.44
CA GLU A 105 -3.83 -4.68 24.49
C GLU A 105 -3.74 -5.52 23.20
N ALA A 106 -2.62 -6.25 23.10
CA ALA A 106 -2.50 -7.45 22.30
C ALA A 106 -3.34 -8.58 22.93
N GLY A 107 -4.55 -8.77 22.41
CA GLY A 107 -5.48 -9.81 22.83
C GLY A 107 -6.04 -10.58 21.64
N GLU A 108 -5.57 -11.82 21.49
CA GLU A 108 -6.24 -13.02 20.96
C GLU A 108 -7.05 -12.91 19.64
N SER A 109 -6.58 -13.65 18.62
CA SER A 109 -7.28 -14.09 17.39
C SER A 109 -8.73 -13.62 17.23
N ASN A 110 -8.91 -12.34 16.86
CA ASN A 110 -10.17 -11.79 16.40
C ASN A 110 -9.93 -11.22 14.99
N PRO A 111 -10.82 -11.45 14.00
CA PRO A 111 -10.65 -10.89 12.66
C PRO A 111 -10.52 -9.36 12.64
N GLU A 112 -11.16 -8.68 13.61
CA GLU A 112 -11.08 -7.23 13.82
C GLU A 112 -9.69 -6.78 14.32
N ALA A 113 -8.98 -7.64 15.06
CA ALA A 113 -7.62 -7.34 15.51
C ALA A 113 -6.67 -7.21 14.31
N ASN A 114 -6.87 -7.99 13.26
CA ASN A 114 -6.05 -7.92 12.06
C ASN A 114 -6.25 -6.61 11.27
N GLU A 115 -7.44 -6.01 11.32
CA GLU A 115 -7.73 -4.71 10.68
C GLU A 115 -7.13 -3.54 11.47
N LEU A 116 -7.20 -3.62 12.80
CA LEU A 116 -6.50 -2.70 13.72
C LEU A 116 -4.98 -2.79 13.58
N GLU A 117 -4.44 -4.00 13.41
CA GLU A 117 -3.01 -4.22 13.16
C GLU A 117 -2.55 -3.57 11.85
N LEU A 118 -3.34 -3.69 10.77
CA LEU A 118 -3.05 -3.05 9.48
C LEU A 118 -3.12 -1.52 9.56
N SER A 119 -4.10 -0.98 10.28
CA SER A 119 -4.22 0.46 10.50
C SER A 119 -3.05 1.05 11.30
N ARG A 120 -2.35 0.22 12.08
CA ARG A 120 -1.11 0.55 12.80
C ARG A 120 0.15 0.35 11.94
N VAL A 121 0.04 -0.23 10.74
CA VAL A 121 1.19 -0.39 9.84
C VAL A 121 1.54 0.97 9.23
N SER A 122 2.62 1.57 9.74
CA SER A 122 3.17 2.82 9.20
C SER A 122 4.19 2.60 8.09
N GLU A 123 4.55 1.35 7.78
CA GLU A 123 5.62 1.02 6.86
C GLU A 123 5.25 -0.19 6.01
N MET A 124 5.43 -0.09 4.71
CA MET A 124 5.18 -1.16 3.76
C MET A 124 6.35 -1.23 2.78
N ARG A 125 6.77 -2.43 2.42
CA ARG A 125 7.85 -2.64 1.45
C ARG A 125 7.36 -3.56 0.34
N LEU A 126 7.54 -3.15 -0.90
CA LEU A 126 7.19 -3.90 -2.10
C LEU A 126 8.46 -4.46 -2.72
N ILE A 127 8.65 -5.77 -2.62
CA ILE A 127 9.78 -6.48 -3.20
C ILE A 127 9.35 -7.00 -4.57
N LEU A 128 9.87 -6.41 -5.64
CA LEU A 128 9.67 -6.93 -6.99
C LEU A 128 10.72 -7.99 -7.31
N ALA A 129 10.30 -9.05 -8.01
CA ALA A 129 11.24 -10.04 -8.54
C ALA A 129 12.19 -9.44 -9.59
N ASP A 130 11.72 -8.45 -10.35
CA ASP A 130 12.52 -7.74 -11.36
C ASP A 130 12.90 -6.33 -10.89
N PRO A 131 14.20 -6.04 -10.72
CA PRO A 131 14.66 -4.70 -10.32
C PRO A 131 14.53 -3.63 -11.39
N GLY A 132 14.44 -4.00 -12.68
CA GLY A 132 14.25 -3.05 -13.77
C GLY A 132 12.87 -2.39 -13.71
N GLN A 133 11.89 -3.07 -13.12
CA GLN A 133 10.54 -2.54 -12.94
C GLN A 133 10.38 -1.61 -11.75
N LEU A 134 11.32 -1.59 -10.79
CA LEU A 134 11.27 -0.72 -9.60
C LEU A 134 11.19 0.76 -9.96
N ASP A 135 12.02 1.20 -10.90
CA ASP A 135 12.09 2.60 -11.31
C ASP A 135 10.76 3.06 -11.89
N ALA A 136 10.23 2.26 -12.80
CA ALA A 136 8.98 2.55 -13.46
C ALA A 136 7.78 2.43 -12.49
N LEU A 137 7.84 1.56 -11.48
CA LEU A 137 6.80 1.49 -10.44
C LEU A 137 6.84 2.75 -9.57
N PHE A 138 8.03 3.19 -9.18
CA PHE A 138 8.23 4.42 -8.42
C PHE A 138 7.73 5.66 -9.18
N ASP A 139 8.01 5.74 -10.48
CA ASP A 139 7.51 6.82 -11.34
C ASP A 139 5.98 6.87 -11.35
N VAL A 140 5.33 5.71 -11.47
CA VAL A 140 3.87 5.59 -11.37
C VAL A 140 3.36 6.03 -9.99
N PHE A 141 4.06 5.68 -8.90
CA PHE A 141 3.69 6.12 -7.56
C PHE A 141 3.77 7.65 -7.42
N CYS A 142 4.84 8.25 -7.96
CA CYS A 142 5.00 9.70 -7.99
C CYS A 142 3.85 10.35 -8.76
N HIS A 143 3.55 9.84 -9.96
CA HIS A 143 2.45 10.33 -10.78
C HIS A 143 1.09 10.22 -10.06
N CYS A 144 0.80 9.10 -9.42
CA CYS A 144 -0.44 8.94 -8.66
C CYS A 144 -0.49 9.85 -7.43
N ALA A 145 0.63 10.07 -6.73
CA ALA A 145 0.69 11.02 -5.62
C ALA A 145 0.38 12.45 -6.09
N GLU A 146 0.87 12.85 -7.27
CA GLU A 146 0.55 14.15 -7.88
C GLU A 146 -0.93 14.29 -8.24
N LEU A 147 -1.59 13.20 -8.64
CA LEU A 147 -3.03 13.16 -8.94
C LEU A 147 -3.92 13.25 -7.69
N ASN A 148 -3.37 12.97 -6.50
CA ASN A 148 -4.09 13.00 -5.23
C ASN A 148 -3.52 14.09 -4.30
N PRO A 149 -3.60 15.39 -4.66
CA PRO A 149 -3.15 16.45 -3.78
C PRO A 149 -4.04 16.50 -2.53
N ASP A 150 -3.41 16.61 -1.35
CA ASP A 150 -4.13 16.61 -0.09
C ASP A 150 -5.10 17.82 -0.03
N PRO A 151 -6.41 17.60 0.18
CA PRO A 151 -7.40 18.68 0.17
C PRO A 151 -7.20 19.68 1.32
N ASN A 152 -6.35 19.38 2.30
CA ASN A 152 -6.01 20.26 3.41
C ASN A 152 -4.75 21.11 3.17
N ALA A 153 -3.93 20.80 2.15
CA ALA A 153 -2.71 21.56 1.84
C ALA A 153 -2.97 23.03 1.41
N GLY A 154 -4.21 23.36 1.05
CA GLY A 154 -4.61 24.68 0.56
C GLY A 154 -5.28 25.62 1.57
N LYS A 155 -5.36 25.30 2.87
CA LYS A 155 -5.96 26.24 3.84
C LYS A 155 -4.89 27.20 4.35
N PRO A 156 -4.90 28.51 3.97
CA PRO A 156 -4.05 29.48 4.62
C PRO A 156 -4.41 29.48 6.11
N TRP A 157 -3.40 29.35 6.97
CA TRP A 157 -3.53 29.51 8.41
C TRP A 157 -4.05 30.92 8.69
N ASN A 158 -5.37 31.09 8.76
CA ASN A 158 -5.98 32.30 9.30
C ASN A 158 -5.77 32.25 10.81
N TYR A 159 -4.63 32.75 11.25
CA TYR A 159 -4.40 33.18 12.61
C TYR A 159 -5.24 34.46 12.80
N SER A 160 -6.37 34.35 13.50
CA SER A 160 -7.11 35.49 14.05
C SER A 160 -6.65 35.78 15.46
#